data_AF-A0A1Q6DHX8-F1
#
_entry.id   AF-A0A1Q6DHX8-F1
#
_cell.length_a   1.000
_cell.length_b   1.000
_cell.length_c   1.000
_cell.angle_alpha   90.00
_cell.angle_beta   90.00
_cell.angle_gamma   90.00
#
_symmetry.space_group_name_H-M   'P 1'
#
loop_
_entity.id
_entity.type
_entity.pdbx_description
1 polymer ?
#
loop_
_entity_poly.entity_id
_entity_poly.type
_entity_poly.pdbx_seq_one_letter_code
_entity_poly.pdbx_strand_id
1 'polypeptide(L)' 'MPGTEGVRASCGYCGATVGAISGRTEEEVHAVYDCAKCDTYYCDQCSYFSKDDQVQRCLRCESALEKII' A
#
# COMPACT_ATOMS: atom_id res chain seq x y z
N MET A 1 15.13 2.82 22.56
CA MET A 1 14.18 3.73 21.89
C MET A 1 12.79 3.11 22.05
N PRO A 2 11.76 3.90 22.41
CA PRO A 2 10.40 3.41 22.68
C PRO A 2 9.82 2.72 21.45
N GLY A 3 8.94 1.74 21.72
CA GLY A 3 8.58 0.66 20.81
C GLY A 3 7.86 1.08 19.53
N THR A 4 7.82 0.12 18.61
CA THR A 4 7.02 0.06 17.39
C THR A 4 5.54 0.31 17.68
N GLU A 5 5.16 1.57 17.86
CA GLU A 5 3.79 2.03 17.69
C GLU A 5 3.45 1.80 16.22
N GLY A 6 2.60 0.79 15.95
CA GLY A 6 2.27 0.32 14.61
C GLY A 6 1.96 1.50 13.70
N VAL A 7 2.85 1.74 12.73
CA VAL A 7 2.68 2.77 11.71
C VAL A 7 1.36 2.47 11.03
N ARG A 8 0.32 3.25 11.33
CA ARG A 8 -0.95 3.19 10.62
C ARG A 8 -0.72 3.84 9.25
N ALA A 9 0.01 3.14 8.38
CA ALA A 9 0.23 3.55 7.01
C ALA A 9 -1.13 3.53 6.32
N SER A 10 -1.63 4.72 5.95
CA SER A 10 -2.84 4.88 5.16
C SER A 10 -2.47 5.05 3.70
N CYS A 11 -3.21 4.42 2.79
CA CYS A 11 -3.02 4.63 1.37
C CYS A 11 -3.23 6.11 1.02
N GLY A 12 -2.24 6.77 0.40
CA GLY A 12 -2.33 8.16 -0.04
C GLY A 12 -3.33 8.39 -1.17
N TYR A 13 -3.87 7.33 -1.77
CA TYR A 13 -4.87 7.41 -2.85
C TYR A 13 -6.31 7.29 -2.33
N CYS A 14 -6.63 6.23 -1.59
CA CYS A 14 -7.98 5.99 -1.07
C CYS A 14 -8.16 6.34 0.41
N GLY A 15 -7.08 6.68 1.13
CA GLY A 15 -7.11 6.98 2.56
C GLY A 15 -7.27 5.76 3.48
N ALA A 16 -7.51 4.57 2.93
CA ALA A 16 -7.74 3.35 3.73
C ALA A 16 -6.43 2.84 4.36
N THR A 17 -6.54 2.39 5.61
CA THR A 17 -5.47 1.69 6.36
C THR A 17 -5.70 0.18 6.33
N VAL A 18 -4.70 -0.61 6.69
CA VAL A 18 -4.87 -2.07 6.87
C VAL A 18 -6.02 -2.37 7.85
N GLY A 19 -6.90 -3.29 7.48
CA GLY A 19 -8.12 -3.66 8.21
C GLY A 19 -9.30 -2.70 8.01
N ALA A 20 -9.14 -1.61 7.25
CA ALA A 20 -10.25 -0.75 6.87
C ALA A 20 -10.88 -1.24 5.56
N ILE A 21 -12.20 -1.07 5.44
CA ILE A 21 -12.88 -1.26 4.16
C ILE A 21 -12.54 -0.09 3.24
N SER A 22 -11.95 -0.42 2.09
CA SER A 22 -11.67 0.54 1.04
C SER A 22 -12.99 1.03 0.44
N GLY A 23 -13.26 2.33 0.50
CA GLY A 23 -14.46 2.91 -0.11
C GLY A 23 -14.50 2.82 -1.64
N ARG A 24 -13.43 2.29 -2.28
CA ARG A 24 -13.32 2.15 -3.74
C ARG A 24 -13.73 0.77 -4.25
N THR A 25 -13.42 -0.27 -3.48
CA THR A 25 -13.67 -1.68 -3.85
C THR A 25 -14.71 -2.32 -2.92
N GLU A 26 -15.01 -1.68 -1.79
CA GLU A 26 -15.83 -2.22 -0.71
C GLU A 26 -15.20 -3.48 -0.06
N GLU A 27 -13.89 -3.68 -0.27
CA GLU A 27 -13.11 -4.80 0.27
C GLU A 27 -12.14 -4.33 1.36
N GLU A 28 -11.82 -5.23 2.29
CA GLU A 28 -10.83 -4.99 3.35
C GLU A 28 -9.43 -4.81 2.75
N VAL A 29 -8.73 -3.77 3.21
CA VAL A 29 -7.32 -3.59 2.87
C VAL A 29 -6.48 -4.53 3.71
N HIS A 30 -5.73 -5.41 3.04
CA HIS A 30 -4.92 -6.42 3.72
C HIS A 30 -3.45 -6.02 3.85
N ALA A 31 -2.96 -5.14 2.97
CA ALA A 31 -1.57 -4.71 3.01
C ALA A 31 -1.41 -3.26 2.54
N VAL A 32 -0.37 -2.61 3.05
CA VAL A 32 0.07 -1.29 2.58
C VAL A 32 1.54 -1.33 2.22
N TYR A 33 1.87 -0.68 1.11
CA TYR A 33 3.16 -0.68 0.47
C TYR A 33 3.70 0.75 0.34
N ASP A 34 5.00 0.90 0.47
CA ASP A 34 5.73 2.14 0.25
C ASP A 34 6.18 2.27 -1.20
N CYS A 35 6.01 3.47 -1.75
CA CYS A 35 6.61 3.85 -3.02
C CYS A 35 7.71 4.90 -2.79
N ALA A 36 8.96 4.46 -2.62
CA ALA A 36 10.09 5.36 -2.43
C ALA A 36 10.25 6.42 -3.54
N LYS A 37 9.77 6.16 -4.77
CA LYS A 37 9.81 7.16 -5.85
C LYS A 37 8.71 8.22 -5.76
N CYS A 38 7.54 7.87 -5.24
CA CYS A 38 6.42 8.79 -5.10
C CYS A 38 6.33 9.40 -3.69
N ASP A 39 7.16 8.93 -2.76
CA ASP A 39 7.14 9.30 -1.34
C ASP A 39 5.73 9.16 -0.75
N THR A 40 5.08 8.04 -1.07
CA THR A 40 3.68 7.83 -0.71
C THR A 40 3.32 6.35 -0.57
N TYR A 41 2.27 6.09 0.19
CA TYR A 41 1.79 4.74 0.50
C TYR A 41 0.63 4.31 -0.38
N TYR A 42 0.63 3.05 -0.81
CA TYR A 42 -0.45 2.45 -1.59
C TYR A 42 -0.95 1.17 -0.92
N CYS A 43 -2.25 0.95 -0.85
CA CYS A 43 -2.78 -0.34 -0.42
C CYS A 43 -2.66 -1.39 -1.53
N ASP A 44 -2.86 -2.67 -1.19
CA ASP A 44 -2.87 -3.80 -2.14
C ASP A 44 -3.84 -3.57 -3.32
N GLN A 45 -4.95 -2.86 -3.06
CA GLN A 45 -5.99 -2.57 -4.05
C GLN A 45 -5.73 -1.29 -4.87
N CYS A 46 -4.92 -0.36 -4.36
CA CYS A 46 -4.52 0.87 -5.06
C CYS A 46 -3.07 0.78 -5.60
N SER A 47 -2.57 -0.44 -5.71
CA SER A 47 -1.37 -0.83 -6.42
C SER A 47 -1.73 -2.02 -7.31
N TYR A 48 -0.82 -2.47 -8.18
CA TYR A 48 -1.07 -3.67 -8.99
C TYR A 48 0.03 -4.70 -8.81
N PHE A 49 -0.37 -5.98 -8.78
CA PHE A 49 0.57 -7.08 -8.67
C PHE A 49 1.12 -7.44 -10.05
N SER A 50 2.43 -7.32 -10.23
CA SER A 50 3.12 -7.80 -11.43
C SER A 50 3.43 -9.28 -11.26
N LYS A 51 2.84 -10.12 -12.12
CA LYS A 51 3.06 -11.58 -12.08
C LYS A 51 4.45 -11.98 -12.58
N ASP A 52 5.03 -11.21 -13.49
CA ASP A 52 6.35 -11.46 -14.07
C ASP A 52 7.46 -11.38 -13.01
N ASP A 53 7.42 -10.33 -12.19
CA ASP A 53 8.42 -10.09 -11.13
C ASP A 53 7.95 -10.57 -9.75
N GLN A 54 6.68 -10.97 -9.61
CA GLN A 54 6.02 -11.31 -8.34
C GLN A 54 6.11 -10.18 -7.28
N VAL A 55 6.08 -8.92 -7.72
CA VAL A 55 6.14 -7.74 -6.84
C VAL A 55 4.93 -6.83 -7.06
N GLN A 56 4.60 -6.09 -6.00
CA GLN A 56 3.60 -5.04 -6.10
C GLN A 56 4.21 -3.79 -6.73
N ARG A 57 3.47 -3.15 -7.63
CA ARG A 57 3.93 -1.98 -8.37
C ARG A 57 3.00 -0.78 -8.20
N CYS A 58 3.62 0.39 -8.20
CA CYS A 58 2.94 1.67 -8.14
C CYS A 58 2.12 1.90 -9.41
N LEU A 59 0.82 2.16 -9.29
CA LEU A 59 -0.03 2.53 -10.43
C LEU A 59 0.41 3.82 -11.12
N ARG A 60 1.17 4.69 -10.43
CA ARG A 60 1.56 6.02 -10.93
C ARG A 60 2.92 6.04 -11.63
N CYS A 61 3.90 5.32 -11.10
CA CYS A 61 5.28 5.37 -11.57
C CYS A 61 5.87 4.00 -11.91
N GLU A 62 5.04 2.95 -11.90
CA GLU A 62 5.35 1.56 -12.28
C GLU A 62 6.53 0.93 -11.54
N SER A 63 6.98 1.59 -10.47
CA SER A 63 8.12 1.16 -9.67
C SER A 63 7.68 0.10 -8.67
N ALA A 64 8.58 -0.81 -8.35
CA ALA A 64 8.36 -1.81 -7.32
C ALA A 64 8.09 -1.12 -5.98
N LEU A 65 7.10 -1.63 -5.26
CA LEU A 65 6.69 -1.16 -3.96
C LEU A 65 7.20 -2.11 -2.89
N GLU A 66 7.53 -1.57 -1.73
CA GLU A 66 7.98 -2.35 -0.58
C GLU A 66 6.84 -2.53 0.40
N LYS A 67 6.49 -3.78 0.73
CA LYS A 67 5.42 -4.06 1.70
C LYS A 67 5.87 -3.62 3.10
N ILE A 68 5.02 -2.87 3.79
CA ILE A 68 5.34 -2.34 5.13
C ILE A 68 4.53 -3.05 6.23
N ILE A 69 3.25 -3.34 5.97
CA ILE A 69 2.33 -4.08 6.85
C ILE A 69 1.54 -5.08 6.00
#